data_AF-R7T9A6-F1
#
_entry.id   AF-R7T9A6-F1
#
_cell.length_a   1.000
_cell.length_b   1.000
_cell.length_c   1.000
_cell.angle_alpha   90.00
_cell.angle_beta   90.00
_cell.angle_gamma   90.00
#
_symmetry.space_group_name_H-M   'P 1'
#
loop_
_entity.id
_entity.type
_entity.pdbx_description
1 polymer ?
#
loop_
_entity_poly.entity_id
_entity_poly.type
_entity_poly.pdbx_seq_one_letter_code
_entity_poly.pdbx_strand_id
1 'polypeptide(L)' 'VSKIILSQLNNYFDINNLQFNSQYGFRKKRSTELAALELIDTLSLKMDQNKTPISIFLDLS' A
#
# COMPACT_ATOMS: atom_id res chain seq x y z
N VAL A 1 12.50 22.04 -10.88
CA VAL A 1 11.72 22.48 -9.71
C VAL A 1 10.82 21.36 -9.17
N SER A 2 9.90 20.79 -9.96
CA SER A 2 8.91 19.79 -9.47
C SER A 2 9.51 18.54 -8.80
N LYS A 3 10.64 18.02 -9.31
CA LYS A 3 11.34 16.87 -8.70
C LYS A 3 11.88 17.16 -7.29
N ILE A 4 12.28 18.41 -7.04
CA ILE A 4 12.80 18.85 -5.74
C ILE A 4 11.65 18.94 -4.73
N ILE A 5 10.55 19.58 -5.13
CA ILE A 5 9.33 19.69 -4.31
C ILE A 5 8.81 18.29 -3.96
N LEU A 6 8.69 17.41 -4.95
CA LEU A 6 8.26 16.02 -4.73
C LEU A 6 9.17 15.29 -3.74
N SER A 7 10.50 15.45 -3.87
CA SER A 7 11.44 14.82 -2.95
C SER A 7 11.32 15.35 -1.53
N GLN A 8 11.11 16.66 -1.34
CA GLN A 8 10.92 17.26 -0.02
C GLN A 8 9.61 16.80 0.61
N LEU A 9 8.53 16.77 -0.17
CA LEU A 9 7.23 16.30 0.28
C LEU A 9 7.29 14.83 0.71
N ASN A 10 7.87 13.96 -0.13
CA ASN A 10 8.04 12.55 0.21
C ASN A 10 8.87 12.37 1.48
N ASN A 11 9.97 13.13 1.62
CA ASN A 11 10.80 13.09 2.82
C ASN A 11 10.02 13.53 4.07
N TYR A 12 9.20 14.57 3.96
CA TYR A 12 8.35 15.01 5.07
C TYR A 12 7.33 13.94 5.46
N PHE A 13 6.68 13.30 4.48
CA PHE A 13 5.73 12.22 4.72
C PHE A 13 6.39 10.99 5.34
N ASP A 14 7.61 10.65 4.90
CA ASP A 14 8.39 9.53 5.41
C ASP A 14 8.83 9.78 6.87
N ILE A 15 9.38 10.96 7.18
CA ILE A 15 9.86 11.30 8.53
C ILE A 15 8.71 11.35 9.55
N ASN A 16 7.54 11.82 9.13
CA ASN A 16 6.39 11.97 10.01
C ASN A 16 5.45 10.74 9.99
N ASN A 17 5.82 9.65 9.30
CA ASN A 17 5.00 8.43 9.17
C ASN A 17 3.55 8.71 8.72
N LEU A 18 3.36 9.64 7.79
CA LEU A 18 2.02 10.07 7.33
C LEU A 18 1.42 9.15 6.25
N GLN A 19 2.21 8.23 5.71
CA GLN A 19 1.77 7.30 4.68
C GLN A 19 1.11 6.08 5.29
N PHE A 20 -0.01 5.64 4.72
CA PHE A 20 -0.69 4.42 5.15
C PHE A 20 0.20 3.18 4.95
N ASN A 21 0.16 2.23 5.89
CA ASN A 21 1.08 1.09 5.89
C ASN A 21 0.91 0.17 4.67
N SER A 22 -0.32 -0.10 4.25
CA SER A 22 -0.63 -0.93 3.07
C SER A 22 -0.79 -0.10 1.78
N GLN A 23 -0.23 1.11 1.73
CA GLN A 23 -0.09 1.86 0.49
C GLN A 23 1.23 1.47 -0.19
N TYR A 24 1.14 0.90 -1.38
CA TYR A 24 2.31 0.39 -2.12
C TYR A 24 2.73 1.23 -3.33
N GLY A 25 1.80 1.96 -3.93
CA GLY A 25 2.09 2.79 -5.10
C GLY A 25 3.07 3.93 -4.79
N PHE A 26 4.01 4.16 -5.71
CA PHE A 26 4.93 5.31 -5.72
C PHE A 26 5.78 5.52 -4.45
N ARG A 27 6.02 4.46 -3.66
CA ARG A 27 6.82 4.53 -2.43
C ARG A 27 8.13 3.77 -2.55
N LYS A 28 9.15 4.27 -1.85
CA LYS A 28 10.41 3.53 -1.70
C LYS A 28 10.16 2.26 -0.89
N LYS A 29 10.78 1.16 -1.29
CA LYS A 29 10.69 -0.17 -0.63
C LYS A 29 9.29 -0.80 -0.59
N ARG A 30 8.36 -0.32 -1.42
CA ARG A 30 7.03 -0.93 -1.59
C ARG A 30 6.83 -1.22 -3.08
N SER A 31 6.87 -2.50 -3.44
CA SER A 31 6.64 -2.96 -4.81
C SER A 31 5.17 -3.38 -5.00
N THR A 32 4.76 -3.48 -6.27
CA THR A 32 3.47 -4.08 -6.63
C THR A 32 3.39 -5.55 -6.23
N GLU A 33 4.51 -6.26 -6.25
CA GLU A 33 4.63 -7.63 -5.77
C GLU A 33 4.31 -7.74 -4.27
N LEU A 34 4.84 -6.84 -3.43
CA LEU A 34 4.53 -6.83 -2.00
C LEU A 34 3.03 -6.55 -1.75
N ALA A 35 2.38 -5.75 -2.60
CA ALA A 35 0.94 -5.51 -2.52
C ALA A 35 0.14 -6.77 -2.82
N ALA A 36 0.54 -7.52 -3.86
CA ALA A 36 -0.10 -8.78 -4.22
C ALA A 36 0.11 -9.86 -3.14
N LEU A 37 1.32 -9.95 -2.58
CA LEU A 37 1.63 -10.87 -1.48
C LEU A 37 0.79 -10.56 -0.23
N GLU A 38 0.73 -9.30 0.21
CA GLU A 38 -0.10 -8.93 1.38
C GLU A 38 -1.58 -9.25 1.14
N LEU A 39 -2.09 -9.02 -0.08
CA LEU A 39 -3.46 -9.36 -0.43
C LEU A 39 -3.69 -10.88 -0.32
N ILE A 40 -2.83 -11.69 -0.93
CA ILE A 40 -2.93 -13.16 -0.91
C ILE A 40 -2.84 -13.69 0.52
N ASP A 41 -1.87 -13.21 1.30
CA ASP A 41 -1.67 -13.61 2.69
C ASP A 41 -2.90 -13.28 3.55
N THR A 42 -3.44 -12.07 3.37
CA THR A 42 -4.63 -11.63 4.11
C THR A 42 -5.84 -12.49 3.76
N LEU A 43 -6.07 -12.77 2.47
CA LEU A 43 -7.17 -13.62 2.02
C LEU A 43 -7.03 -15.03 2.58
N SER A 44 -5.84 -15.61 2.49
CA SER A 44 -5.54 -16.97 2.97
C SER A 44 -5.79 -17.09 4.48
N LEU A 45 -5.29 -16.14 5.26
CA LEU A 45 -5.49 -16.11 6.71
C LEU A 45 -6.98 -15.97 7.11
N LYS A 46 -7.80 -15.27 6.33
CA LYS A 46 -9.26 -15.20 6.58
C LYS A 46 -9.95 -16.51 6.22
N MET A 47 -9.55 -17.16 5.13
CA MET A 47 -10.09 -18.46 4.73
C MET A 47 -9.76 -19.54 5.75
N ASP A 48 -8.53 -19.57 6.27
CA ASP A 48 -8.09 -20.49 7.33
C ASP A 48 -8.91 -20.32 8.62
N GLN A 49 -9.46 -19.13 8.85
CA GLN A 49 -10.35 -18.82 9.98
C GLN A 49 -11.83 -19.17 9.71
N ASN A 50 -12.12 -19.97 8.67
CA ASN A 50 -13.48 -20.28 8.20
C ASN A 50 -14.33 -19.03 7.89
N LYS A 51 -13.69 -17.91 7.50
CA LYS A 51 -14.39 -16.70 7.05
C LYS A 51 -14.44 -16.68 5.52
N THR A 52 -15.48 -16.05 4.97
CA THR A 52 -15.60 -15.78 3.54
C THR A 52 -15.10 -14.36 3.25
N PRO A 53 -13.84 -14.16 2.81
CA PRO A 53 -13.35 -12.83 2.50
C PRO A 53 -14.03 -12.25 1.26
N ILE A 54 -14.27 -10.94 1.26
CA ILE A 54 -14.82 -10.18 0.14
C ILE A 54 -13.82 -9.07 -0.19
N SER A 55 -13.45 -8.96 -1.47
CA SER A 55 -12.57 -7.90 -1.98
C SER A 55 -13.39 -6.88 -2.77
N ILE A 56 -13.24 -5.60 -2.44
CA ILE A 56 -13.85 -4.48 -3.17
C ILE A 56 -12.73 -3.75 -3.90
N PHE A 57 -12.79 -3.76 -5.23
CA PHE A 57 -11.83 -3.06 -6.08
C PHE A 57 -12.41 -1.70 -6.47
N LEU A 58 -11.66 -0.64 -6.19
CA LEU A 58 -12.05 0.74 -6.45
C LEU A 58 -10.99 1.37 -7.37
N ASP A 59 -11.45 2.18 -8.32
CA ASP A 59 -10.60 2.97 -9.20
C ASP A 59 -11.10 4.42 -9.22
N LEU A 60 -10.20 5.38 -9.42
CA LEU A 60 -10.55 6.80 -9.47
C LEU A 60 -10.68 7.22 -10.93
N SER A 61 -11.87 7.66 -11.34
CA SER A 61 -12.13 8.23 -12.68
C SER A 61 -11.72 9.69 -12.79
#